data_AF-A0A5C3Q201-F1
#
_entry.id   AF-A0A5C3Q201-F1
#
_cell.length_a   1.000
_cell.length_b   1.000
_cell.length_c   1.000
_cell.angle_alpha   90.00
_cell.angle_beta   90.00
_cell.angle_gamma   90.00
#
_symmetry.space_group_name_H-M   'P 1'
#
loop_
_entity.id
_entity.type
_entity.pdbx_description
1 polymer ?
#
loop_
_entity_poly.entity_id
_entity_poly.type
_entity_poly.pdbx_seq_one_letter_code
_entity_poly.pdbx_strand_id
1 'polypeptide(L)' 'LLHLPYYIRTMGPLWIYWCFVMERFCGYLKRSKKSQKYPFASLARRLHDVAQLNQIKLVYQLGDEL' A
#
# COMPACT_ATOMS: atom_id res chain seq x y z
N LEU A 1 -20.80 -5.85 -1.30
CA LEU A 1 -21.12 -4.59 -2.02
C LEU A 1 -22.04 -3.63 -1.25
N LEU A 2 -22.74 -4.05 -0.18
CA LEU A 2 -23.69 -3.18 0.56
C LEU A 2 -23.04 -2.11 1.45
N HIS A 3 -21.74 -2.18 1.73
CA HIS A 3 -21.07 -1.28 2.68
C HIS A 3 -20.57 0.02 2.04
N LEU A 4 -20.50 0.11 0.70
CA LEU A 4 -20.01 1.29 0.00
C LEU A 4 -20.78 2.58 0.38
N PRO A 5 -22.13 2.61 0.38
CA PRO A 5 -22.87 3.80 0.80
C PRO A 5 -22.68 4.14 2.28
N TYR A 6 -22.46 3.15 3.15
CA TYR A 6 -22.14 3.38 4.56
C TYR A 6 -20.80 4.11 4.71
N TYR A 7 -19.74 3.63 4.03
CA TYR A 7 -18.43 4.27 4.06
C TYR A 7 -18.44 5.68 3.48
N ILE A 8 -19.19 5.92 2.40
CA ILE A 8 -19.29 7.27 1.82
C ILE A 8 -19.91 8.26 2.81
N ARG A 9 -20.90 7.79 3.60
CA ARG A 9 -21.60 8.62 4.58
C ARG A 9 -20.77 8.85 5.84
N THR A 10 -19.93 7.89 6.25
CA THR A 10 -19.08 8.00 7.45
C THR A 10 -17.71 8.62 7.21
N MET A 11 -17.10 8.40 6.04
CA MET A 11 -15.71 8.78 5.73
C MET A 11 -15.61 9.83 4.62
N GLY A 12 -16.75 10.23 4.04
CA GLY A 12 -16.81 11.17 2.92
C GLY A 12 -16.61 10.49 1.55
N PRO A 13 -16.46 11.28 0.48
CA PRO A 13 -16.35 10.77 -0.87
C PRO A 13 -15.17 9.80 -1.00
N LEU A 14 -15.45 8.58 -1.48
CA LEU A 14 -14.45 7.53 -1.65
C LEU A 14 -13.22 8.01 -2.45
N TRP A 15 -13.43 8.91 -3.43
CA TRP A 15 -12.36 9.45 -4.24
C TRP A 15 -11.36 10.30 -3.45
N ILE A 16 -11.80 11.05 -2.45
CA ILE A 16 -10.90 11.85 -1.60
C ILE A 16 -10.05 10.92 -0.72
N TYR A 17 -10.69 9.92 -0.10
CA TYR A 17 -9.99 8.91 0.70
C TYR A 17 -8.97 8.13 -0.15
N TRP A 18 -9.39 7.67 -1.32
CA TRP A 18 -8.53 6.98 -2.26
C TRP A 18 -7.37 7.87 -2.71
N CYS A 19 -7.63 9.13 -3.07
CA CYS A 19 -6.60 10.08 -3.46
C CYS A 19 -5.54 10.25 -2.37
N PHE A 20 -5.97 10.41 -1.11
CA PHE A 20 -5.07 10.53 0.04
C PHE A 20 -4.19 9.28 0.25
N VAL A 21 -4.79 8.08 0.23
CA VAL A 21 -4.05 6.82 0.39
C VAL A 21 -3.07 6.63 -0.77
N MET A 22 -3.51 6.89 -1.99
CA MET A 22 -2.68 6.78 -3.18
C MET A 22 -1.54 7.79 -3.19
N GLU A 23 -1.75 9.02 -2.72
CA GLU A 23 -0.69 10.02 -2.64
C GLU A 23 0.40 9.58 -1.65
N ARG A 24 0.01 9.08 -0.47
CA ARG A 24 0.97 8.54 0.51
C ARG A 24 1.71 7.32 0.00
N PHE A 25 1.01 6.43 -0.71
CA PHE A 25 1.61 5.26 -1.33
C PHE A 25 2.58 5.64 -2.47
N CYS A 26 2.18 6.54 -3.36
CA CYS A 26 3.03 7.07 -4.44
C CYS A 26 4.26 7.79 -3.88
N GLY A 27 4.13 8.53 -2.77
CA GLY A 27 5.26 9.15 -2.06
C GLY A 27 6.27 8.11 -1.56
N TYR A 28 5.77 7.03 -0.93
CA TYR A 28 6.61 5.90 -0.51
C TYR A 28 7.31 5.23 -1.71
N LEU A 29 6.59 4.99 -2.80
CA LEU A 29 7.14 4.45 -4.04
C LEU A 29 8.20 5.35 -4.67
N LYS A 30 8.00 6.66 -4.64
CA LYS A 30 8.96 7.62 -5.21
C LYS A 30 10.27 7.58 -4.43
N ARG A 31 10.21 7.53 -3.09
CA ARG A 31 11.38 7.37 -2.22
C ARG A 31 12.06 6.00 -2.36
N SER A 32 11.31 4.99 -2.82
CA SER A 32 11.78 3.63 -3.08
C SER A 32 12.67 3.49 -4.33
N LYS A 33 12.69 4.48 -5.23
CA LYS A 33 13.41 4.37 -6.50
C LYS A 33 14.92 4.43 -6.26
N LYS A 34 15.54 3.26 -6.05
CA LYS A 34 16.99 3.11 -5.88
C LYS A 34 17.76 2.91 -7.19
N SER A 35 17.10 2.44 -8.26
CA SER A 35 17.78 2.13 -9.53
C SER A 35 17.36 3.11 -10.63
N GLN A 36 18.34 3.79 -11.21
CA GLN A 36 18.15 4.70 -12.36
C GLN A 36 18.03 3.94 -13.68
N LYS A 37 18.68 2.77 -13.82
CA LYS A 37 18.72 1.98 -15.06
C LYS A 37 17.44 1.16 -15.30
N TYR A 38 16.86 0.57 -14.24
CA TYR A 38 15.62 -0.22 -14.33
C TYR A 38 14.61 0.18 -13.25
N PRO A 39 14.02 1.38 -13.37
CA PRO A 39 13.24 1.99 -12.30
C PRO A 39 11.88 1.31 -12.04
N PHE A 40 11.35 0.53 -12.98
CA PHE A 40 10.08 -0.21 -12.80
C PHE A 40 10.32 -1.65 -12.35
N ALA A 41 11.31 -2.35 -12.89
CA ALA A 41 11.63 -3.72 -12.49
C ALA A 41 12.13 -3.77 -11.02
N SER A 42 13.00 -2.83 -10.64
CA SER A 42 13.49 -2.73 -9.25
C SER A 42 12.37 -2.38 -8.26
N LEU A 43 11.44 -1.53 -8.68
CA LEU A 43 10.26 -1.16 -7.90
C LEU A 43 9.32 -2.36 -7.72
N ALA A 44 8.97 -3.05 -8.81
CA ALA A 44 8.11 -4.23 -8.77
C ALA A 44 8.70 -5.32 -7.87
N ARG A 45 10.02 -5.54 -7.95
CA ARG A 45 10.72 -6.48 -7.07
C ARG A 45 10.62 -6.09 -5.60
N ARG A 46 10.78 -4.81 -5.28
CA ARG A 46 10.64 -4.31 -3.90
C ARG A 46 9.20 -4.40 -3.39
N LEU A 47 8.20 -4.13 -4.23
CA LEU A 47 6.79 -4.32 -3.86
C LEU A 47 6.49 -5.79 -3.57
N HIS A 48 7.03 -6.69 -4.40
CA HIS A 48 6.84 -8.12 -4.20
C HIS A 48 7.49 -8.60 -2.89
N ASP A 49 8.71 -8.16 -2.61
CA ASP A 49 9.41 -8.47 -1.35
C ASP A 49 8.63 -7.98 -0.11
N VAL A 50 8.15 -6.74 -0.12
CA VAL A 50 7.32 -6.19 0.96
C VAL A 50 6.01 -6.96 1.13
N ALA A 51 5.36 -7.34 0.03
CA ALA A 51 4.13 -8.13 0.07
C ALA A 51 4.37 -9.53 0.66
N GLN A 52 5.45 -10.20 0.24
CA GLN A 52 5.83 -11.51 0.79
C GLN A 52 6.16 -11.43 2.28
N LEU A 53 6.92 -10.42 2.69
CA LEU A 53 7.22 -10.19 4.11
C LEU A 53 5.96 -9.93 4.93
N ASN A 54 5.03 -9.12 4.42
CA ASN A 54 3.73 -8.90 5.07
C ASN A 54 2.90 -10.19 5.15
N GLN A 55 2.90 -11.00 4.09
CA GLN A 55 2.22 -12.29 4.09
C GLN A 55 2.80 -13.22 5.15
N ILE A 56 4.13 -13.32 5.25
CA ILE A 56 4.81 -14.12 6.28
C ILE A 56 4.44 -13.61 7.67
N LYS A 57 4.48 -12.30 7.89
CA LYS A 57 4.07 -11.70 9.18
C LYS A 57 2.63 -12.06 9.55
N LEU A 58 1.70 -12.04 8.59
CA LEU A 58 0.31 -12.41 8.82
C LEU A 58 0.15 -13.91 9.13
N VAL A 59 0.84 -14.78 8.39
CA VAL A 59 0.77 -16.24 8.58
C VAL A 59 1.27 -16.66 9.96
N TYR A 60 2.33 -16.02 10.44
CA TYR A 60 2.94 -16.36 11.73
C TYR A 60 2.48 -15.43 12.88
N GLN A 61 1.52 -14.52 12.62
CA GLN A 61 1.04 -13.53 13.59
C GLN A 61 2.14 -12.68 14.26
N LEU A 62 3.26 -12.43 13.55
CA LEU A 62 4.37 -11.58 14.03
C LEU A 62 4.02 -10.06 14.10
N GLY A 63 2.73 -9.72 14.06
CA GLY A 63 2.26 -8.34 14.00
C GLY A 63 2.06 -7.65 15.34
N ASP A 64 2.13 -8.40 16.46
CA ASP A 64 1.77 -7.90 17.80
C ASP A 64 2.95 -7.31 18.59
N GLU A 65 4.20 -7.50 18.12
CA GLU A 65 5.40 -7.25 18.96
C GLU A 65 6.36 -6.15 18.43
N LEU A 66 5.84 -5.05 17.84
CA LEU A 66 6.68 -3.89 17.50
C LEU A 66 6.04 -2.54 17.82
#